data_AF-A0A7S2ARD0-F1
#
_entry.id   AF-A0A7S2ARD0-F1
#
_cell.length_a   1.000
_cell.length_b   1.000
_cell.length_c   1.000
_cell.angle_alpha   90.00
_cell.angle_beta   90.00
_cell.angle_gamma   90.00
#
_symmetry.space_group_name_H-M   'P 1'
#
loop_
_entity.id
_entity.type
_entity.pdbx_description
1 polymer ?
#
loop_
_entity_poly.entity_id
_entity_poly.type
_entity_poly.pdbx_seq_one_letter_code
_entity_poly.pdbx_strand_id
1 'polypeptide(L)'
;SRRRRKQGGGAEEEAEMNNLTEFNMRSITASVRDIYESFVATREASLEDERCRRDVISWRRFQLYDVVLFLPLPKKKSEHRNYLAFHESCPHHYLAPESTEWFKKSNRNEYPHYIVGKIILIDLRRAGPLGDLVSNPYGITEHTEFHVLTVESVSDVRKDQETTSTTGSDMAEAADV
;
A
#
# COMPACT_ATOMS: atom_id res chain seq x y z
N SER A 1 80.25 25.44 -11.78
CA SER A 1 79.10 25.28 -10.89
C SER A 1 77.87 24.80 -11.63
N ARG A 2 77.51 23.52 -11.46
CA ARG A 2 76.21 22.95 -11.79
C ARG A 2 75.27 23.20 -10.60
N ARG A 3 74.04 23.64 -10.86
CA ARG A 3 72.80 23.29 -10.11
C ARG A 3 71.64 24.13 -10.66
N ARG A 4 71.00 23.66 -11.74
CA ARG A 4 69.61 24.00 -12.05
C ARG A 4 68.75 22.89 -11.45
N ARG A 5 68.05 23.21 -10.36
CA ARG A 5 67.04 22.35 -9.75
C ARG A 5 65.87 22.23 -10.74
N LYS A 6 65.58 21.01 -11.19
CA LYS A 6 64.27 20.64 -11.76
C LYS A 6 63.28 20.63 -10.59
N GLN A 7 62.37 21.60 -10.54
CA GLN A 7 61.09 21.51 -9.84
C GLN A 7 60.04 21.66 -10.93
N GLY A 8 59.20 20.65 -11.13
CA GLY A 8 58.19 20.66 -12.19
C GLY A 8 57.40 19.37 -12.38
N GLY A 9 57.69 18.30 -11.61
CA GLY A 9 56.93 17.04 -11.72
C GLY A 9 55.78 16.87 -10.72
N GLY A 10 55.69 17.73 -9.69
CA GLY A 10 54.74 17.50 -8.58
C GLY A 10 53.28 17.85 -8.89
N ALA A 11 53.02 18.90 -9.69
CA ALA A 11 51.67 19.41 -9.89
C ALA A 11 50.83 18.58 -10.89
N GLU A 12 51.48 17.92 -11.87
CA GLU A 12 50.79 17.09 -12.86
C GLU A 12 50.41 15.72 -12.26
N GLU A 13 51.31 15.09 -11.48
CA GLU A 13 50.98 13.84 -10.75
C GLU A 13 49.89 14.06 -9.69
N GLU A 14 49.87 15.19 -8.99
CA GLU A 14 48.84 15.50 -7.99
C GLU A 14 47.46 15.71 -8.63
N ALA A 15 47.42 16.35 -9.82
CA ALA A 15 46.19 16.55 -10.57
C ALA A 15 45.64 15.23 -11.14
N GLU A 16 46.50 14.34 -11.62
CA GLU A 16 46.08 12.99 -12.05
C GLU A 16 45.53 12.17 -10.88
N MET A 17 46.20 12.21 -9.73
CA MET A 17 45.76 11.48 -8.54
C MET A 17 44.40 11.98 -8.03
N ASN A 18 44.17 13.30 -8.04
CA ASN A 18 42.90 13.92 -7.65
C ASN A 18 41.76 13.63 -8.64
N ASN A 19 42.04 13.61 -9.94
CA ASN A 19 41.05 13.22 -10.94
C ASN A 19 40.67 11.74 -10.81
N LEU A 20 41.64 10.87 -10.48
CA LEU A 20 41.39 9.45 -10.28
C LEU A 20 40.58 9.19 -9.01
N THR A 21 40.84 9.90 -7.90
CA THR A 21 40.01 9.81 -6.68
C THR A 21 38.62 10.39 -6.89
N GLU A 22 38.47 11.52 -7.59
CA GLU A 22 37.14 12.05 -7.92
C GLU A 22 36.33 11.09 -8.78
N PHE A 23 36.95 10.51 -9.82
CA PHE A 23 36.29 9.54 -10.68
C PHE A 23 35.86 8.29 -9.91
N ASN A 24 36.75 7.76 -9.05
CA ASN A 24 36.44 6.61 -8.22
C ASN A 24 35.31 6.93 -7.22
N MET A 25 35.31 8.10 -6.59
CA MET A 25 34.22 8.51 -5.69
C MET A 25 32.88 8.68 -6.44
N ARG A 26 32.89 9.27 -7.64
CA ARG A 26 31.69 9.39 -8.48
C ARG A 26 31.17 8.02 -8.94
N SER A 27 32.07 7.10 -9.28
CA SER A 27 31.72 5.74 -9.71
C SER A 27 31.14 4.90 -8.56
N ILE A 28 31.73 5.00 -7.36
CA ILE A 28 31.23 4.32 -6.16
C ILE A 28 29.85 4.86 -5.76
N THR A 29 29.68 6.18 -5.75
CA THR A 29 28.38 6.79 -5.41
C THR A 29 27.30 6.50 -6.44
N ALA A 30 27.64 6.38 -7.73
CA ALA A 30 26.70 5.88 -8.75
C ALA A 30 26.32 4.42 -8.49
N SER A 31 27.29 3.55 -8.22
CA SER A 31 27.02 2.12 -7.95
C SER A 31 26.14 1.91 -6.72
N VAL A 32 26.39 2.63 -5.62
CA VAL A 32 25.58 2.54 -4.41
C VAL A 32 24.14 3.01 -4.66
N ARG A 33 23.98 4.07 -5.46
CA ARG A 33 22.66 4.56 -5.89
C ARG A 33 21.94 3.51 -6.73
N ASP A 34 22.60 2.94 -7.73
CA ASP A 34 22.02 1.92 -8.60
C ASP A 34 21.60 0.67 -7.80
N ILE A 35 22.39 0.27 -6.80
CA ILE A 35 22.03 -0.81 -5.87
C ILE A 35 20.78 -0.43 -5.07
N TYR A 36 20.72 0.77 -4.51
CA TYR A 36 19.56 1.25 -3.75
C TYR A 36 18.29 1.32 -4.61
N GLU A 37 18.39 1.91 -5.80
CA GLU A 37 17.27 2.02 -6.75
C GLU A 37 16.80 0.63 -7.20
N SER A 38 17.72 -0.31 -7.45
CA SER A 38 17.36 -1.69 -7.80
C SER A 38 16.61 -2.40 -6.66
N PHE A 39 17.02 -2.16 -5.41
CA PHE A 39 16.37 -2.73 -4.24
C PHE A 39 14.98 -2.13 -4.03
N VAL A 40 14.85 -0.80 -4.17
CA VAL A 40 13.56 -0.11 -4.11
C VAL A 40 12.64 -0.61 -5.22
N ALA A 41 13.09 -0.66 -6.47
CA ALA A 41 12.30 -1.12 -7.61
C ALA A 41 11.85 -2.59 -7.46
N THR A 42 12.73 -3.49 -7.00
CA THR A 42 12.38 -4.89 -6.75
C THR A 42 11.29 -5.02 -5.67
N ARG A 43 11.40 -4.19 -4.63
CA ARG A 43 10.43 -4.16 -3.54
C ARG A 43 9.09 -3.58 -3.98
N GLU A 44 9.09 -2.52 -4.78
CA GLU A 44 7.87 -1.94 -5.36
C GLU A 44 7.18 -2.94 -6.30
N ALA A 45 7.91 -3.59 -7.20
CA ALA A 45 7.34 -4.61 -8.09
C ALA A 45 6.74 -5.80 -7.33
N SER A 46 7.38 -6.24 -6.24
CA SER A 46 6.85 -7.32 -5.39
C SER A 46 5.57 -6.89 -4.67
N LEU A 47 5.50 -5.63 -4.21
CA LEU A 47 4.30 -5.07 -3.60
C LEU A 47 3.17 -4.88 -4.62
N GLU A 48 3.48 -4.57 -5.86
CA GLU A 48 2.50 -4.52 -6.96
C GLU A 48 1.90 -5.89 -7.27
N ASP A 49 2.71 -6.95 -7.29
CA ASP A 49 2.22 -8.32 -7.49
C ASP A 49 1.35 -8.79 -6.31
N GLU A 50 1.72 -8.46 -5.06
CA GLU A 50 0.86 -8.71 -3.90
C GLU A 50 -0.44 -7.87 -3.93
N ARG A 51 -0.38 -6.64 -4.45
CA ARG A 51 -1.57 -5.85 -4.73
C ARG A 51 -2.39 -6.42 -5.89
N CYS A 52 -1.81 -7.21 -6.78
CA CYS A 52 -2.50 -7.90 -7.87
C CYS A 52 -3.09 -9.25 -7.45
N ARG A 53 -2.96 -9.65 -6.17
CA ARG A 53 -3.71 -10.79 -5.62
C ARG A 53 -5.18 -10.66 -6.01
N ARG A 54 -5.70 -11.74 -6.58
CA ARG A 54 -7.04 -11.85 -7.18
C ARG A 54 -8.11 -11.19 -6.31
N ASP A 55 -9.07 -10.49 -6.93
CA ASP A 55 -10.25 -9.88 -6.30
C ASP A 55 -11.25 -10.93 -5.76
N VAL A 56 -10.74 -11.90 -4.98
CA VAL A 56 -11.48 -12.99 -4.37
C VAL A 56 -11.50 -12.74 -2.89
N ILE A 57 -12.68 -12.91 -2.29
CA ILE A 57 -12.85 -12.73 -0.85
C ILE A 57 -12.12 -13.86 -0.11
N SER A 58 -11.11 -13.50 0.67
CA SER A 58 -10.48 -14.36 1.67
C SER A 58 -11.40 -14.56 2.87
N TRP A 59 -11.46 -15.78 3.39
CA TRP A 59 -12.35 -16.16 4.49
C TRP A 59 -11.76 -17.21 5.46
N ARG A 60 -10.64 -17.86 5.12
CA ARG A 60 -10.00 -18.88 5.99
C ARG A 60 -8.75 -18.37 6.71
N ARG A 61 -7.99 -17.52 6.03
CA ARG A 61 -6.77 -16.87 6.52
C ARG A 61 -6.77 -15.48 5.93
N PHE A 62 -6.31 -14.53 6.71
CA PHE A 62 -6.20 -13.13 6.30
C PHE A 62 -4.73 -12.77 6.22
N GLN A 63 -4.32 -12.23 5.08
CA GLN A 63 -2.99 -11.66 4.87
C GLN A 63 -3.12 -10.21 4.41
N LEU A 64 -1.99 -9.50 4.40
CA LEU A 64 -1.94 -8.19 3.75
C LEU A 64 -2.39 -8.33 2.30
N TYR A 65 -3.12 -7.32 1.84
CA TYR A 65 -3.68 -7.21 0.49
C TYR A 65 -4.79 -8.20 0.13
N ASP A 66 -5.22 -9.06 1.05
CA ASP A 66 -6.39 -9.90 0.83
C ASP A 66 -7.68 -9.04 0.86
N VAL A 67 -8.63 -9.40 -0.01
CA VAL A 67 -9.97 -8.81 -0.01
C VAL A 67 -10.83 -9.56 1.02
N VAL A 68 -11.51 -8.83 1.89
CA VAL A 68 -12.30 -9.41 2.99
C VAL A 68 -13.68 -8.77 3.06
N LEU A 69 -14.68 -9.60 3.34
CA LEU A 69 -16.05 -9.17 3.62
C LEU A 69 -16.22 -8.96 5.12
N PHE A 70 -16.76 -7.82 5.50
CA PHE A 70 -17.08 -7.47 6.87
C PHE A 70 -18.58 -7.28 7.04
N LEU A 71 -19.10 -7.85 8.12
CA LEU A 71 -20.51 -7.80 8.48
C LEU A 71 -20.69 -7.07 9.81
N PRO A 72 -21.75 -6.26 9.95
CA PRO A 72 -21.99 -5.50 11.17
C PRO A 72 -22.36 -6.44 12.31
N LEU A 73 -21.74 -6.22 13.46
CA LEU A 73 -22.13 -6.90 14.69
C LEU A 73 -23.50 -6.38 15.17
N PRO A 74 -24.29 -7.21 15.86
CA PRO A 74 -25.54 -6.78 16.48
C PRO A 74 -25.28 -5.55 17.35
N LYS A 75 -26.16 -4.55 17.24
CA LYS A 75 -26.05 -3.31 18.02
C LYS A 75 -26.03 -3.66 19.52
N LYS A 76 -24.86 -3.61 20.15
CA LYS A 76 -24.77 -3.29 21.58
C LYS A 76 -25.20 -1.82 21.71
N LYS A 77 -25.65 -1.38 22.88
CA LYS A 77 -26.20 -0.02 23.13
C LYS A 77 -25.22 1.14 22.86
N SER A 78 -24.08 0.90 22.21
CA SER A 78 -23.11 1.89 21.77
C SER A 78 -23.56 2.60 20.49
N GLU A 79 -23.23 3.88 20.39
CA GLU A 79 -23.45 4.68 19.17
C GLU A 79 -22.59 4.20 17.99
N HIS A 80 -21.48 3.51 18.28
CA HIS A 80 -20.57 2.96 17.28
C HIS A 80 -20.99 1.56 16.84
N ARG A 81 -21.01 1.35 15.52
CA ARG A 81 -21.22 0.04 14.90
C ARG A 81 -19.88 -0.61 14.60
N ASN A 82 -19.66 -1.78 15.19
CA ASN A 82 -18.49 -2.61 14.92
C ASN A 82 -18.78 -3.59 13.79
N TYR A 83 -17.75 -3.95 13.02
CA TYR A 83 -17.83 -4.97 11.99
C TYR A 83 -16.87 -6.11 12.27
N LEU A 84 -17.27 -7.32 11.90
CA LEU A 84 -16.50 -8.55 12.02
C LEU A 84 -16.28 -9.12 10.61
N ALA A 85 -15.07 -9.56 10.32
CA ALA A 85 -14.75 -10.25 9.08
C ALA A 85 -15.54 -11.56 9.00
N PHE A 86 -16.07 -11.85 7.80
CA PHE A 86 -16.64 -13.15 7.48
C PHE A 86 -15.49 -14.18 7.43
N HIS A 87 -15.59 -15.21 8.27
CA HIS A 87 -14.53 -16.19 8.40
C HIS A 87 -15.06 -17.63 8.55
N GLU A 88 -14.26 -18.60 8.14
CA GLU A 88 -14.36 -20.01 8.56
C GLU A 88 -13.15 -20.33 9.44
N SER A 89 -13.42 -20.78 10.67
CA SER A 89 -12.38 -21.22 11.62
C SER A 89 -11.28 -20.18 11.96
N CYS A 90 -11.51 -18.89 11.68
CA CYS A 90 -10.57 -17.79 11.94
C CYS A 90 -11.26 -16.63 12.69
N PRO A 91 -11.67 -16.84 13.96
CA PRO A 91 -12.47 -15.87 14.70
C PRO A 91 -11.69 -14.61 15.12
N HIS A 92 -12.43 -13.60 15.60
CA HIS A 92 -11.89 -12.38 16.21
C HIS A 92 -11.11 -11.43 15.29
N HIS A 93 -11.60 -11.24 14.06
CA HIS A 93 -11.06 -10.28 13.10
C HIS A 93 -12.03 -9.11 12.93
N TYR A 94 -11.72 -7.96 13.52
CA TYR A 94 -12.59 -6.79 13.57
C TYR A 94 -12.12 -5.70 12.62
N LEU A 95 -13.04 -4.89 12.12
CA LEU A 95 -12.69 -3.71 11.32
C LEU A 95 -12.18 -2.58 12.23
N ALA A 96 -11.13 -1.92 11.78
CA ALA A 96 -10.58 -0.74 12.45
C ALA A 96 -11.64 0.40 12.54
N PRO A 97 -11.67 1.18 13.64
CA PRO A 97 -12.54 2.34 13.78
C PRO A 97 -12.33 3.37 12.66
N GLU A 98 -11.10 3.60 12.26
CA GLU A 98 -10.71 4.56 11.22
C GLU A 98 -11.30 4.17 9.87
N SER A 99 -11.18 2.89 9.48
CA SER A 99 -11.82 2.36 8.28
C SER A 99 -13.34 2.44 8.39
N THR A 100 -13.91 2.11 9.55
CA THR A 100 -15.37 2.17 9.77
C THR A 100 -15.91 3.59 9.54
N GLU A 101 -15.24 4.60 10.06
CA GLU A 101 -15.60 6.01 9.85
C GLU A 101 -15.45 6.44 8.40
N TRP A 102 -14.39 5.98 7.72
CA TRP A 102 -14.17 6.25 6.31
C TRP A 102 -15.33 5.70 5.46
N PHE A 103 -15.73 4.44 5.67
CA PHE A 103 -16.85 3.84 4.94
C PHE A 103 -18.19 4.49 5.29
N LYS A 104 -18.41 4.91 6.54
CA LYS A 104 -19.59 5.69 6.93
C LYS A 104 -19.66 7.01 6.16
N LYS A 105 -18.57 7.78 6.13
CA LYS A 105 -18.50 9.07 5.41
C LYS A 105 -18.73 8.88 3.91
N SER A 106 -18.13 7.85 3.32
CA SER A 106 -18.32 7.48 1.92
C SER A 106 -19.78 7.06 1.62
N ASN A 107 -20.43 6.37 2.55
CA ASN A 107 -21.81 5.93 2.44
C ASN A 107 -22.82 6.95 3.02
N ARG A 108 -22.74 8.22 2.58
CA ARG A 108 -23.71 9.29 2.95
C ARG A 108 -23.91 9.47 4.47
N ASN A 109 -22.84 9.28 5.24
CA ASN A 109 -22.83 9.34 6.70
C ASN A 109 -23.68 8.25 7.40
N GLU A 110 -24.07 7.20 6.67
CA GLU A 110 -24.78 6.03 7.17
C GLU A 110 -23.86 4.82 7.26
N TYR A 111 -24.08 4.00 8.28
CA TYR A 111 -23.31 2.76 8.44
C TYR A 111 -23.71 1.72 7.37
N PRO A 112 -22.77 1.23 6.54
CA PRO A 112 -23.07 0.21 5.54
C PRO A 112 -23.64 -1.09 6.11
N HIS A 113 -24.40 -1.82 5.30
CA HIS A 113 -24.89 -3.16 5.67
C HIS A 113 -23.79 -4.23 5.61
N TYR A 114 -22.80 -4.01 4.77
CA TYR A 114 -21.61 -4.82 4.63
C TYR A 114 -20.48 -3.94 4.11
N ILE A 115 -19.24 -4.36 4.32
CA ILE A 115 -18.06 -3.68 3.79
C ILE A 115 -17.19 -4.73 3.11
N VAL A 116 -16.79 -4.46 1.87
CA VAL A 116 -15.75 -5.24 1.19
C VAL A 116 -14.53 -4.34 1.11
N GLY A 117 -13.42 -4.81 1.66
CA GLY A 117 -12.20 -4.02 1.74
C GLY A 117 -10.96 -4.87 1.58
N LYS A 118 -9.89 -4.24 1.09
CA LYS A 118 -8.57 -4.84 0.98
C LYS A 118 -7.75 -4.53 2.21
N ILE A 119 -7.17 -5.55 2.83
CA ILE A 119 -6.38 -5.37 4.05
C ILE A 119 -5.08 -4.61 3.73
N ILE A 120 -4.83 -3.53 4.47
CA ILE A 120 -3.56 -2.77 4.38
C ILE A 120 -2.77 -2.83 5.69
N LEU A 121 -3.41 -3.17 6.80
CA LEU A 121 -2.76 -3.35 8.11
C LEU A 121 -3.49 -4.43 8.91
N ILE A 122 -2.71 -5.23 9.65
CA ILE A 122 -3.21 -6.22 10.60
C ILE A 122 -2.57 -5.95 11.96
N ASP A 123 -3.37 -5.48 12.91
CA ASP A 123 -2.94 -5.26 14.29
C ASP A 123 -3.37 -6.44 15.17
N LEU A 124 -2.41 -7.20 15.68
CA LEU A 124 -2.65 -8.21 16.71
C LEU A 124 -2.74 -7.54 18.09
N ARG A 125 -3.83 -7.80 18.80
CA ARG A 125 -4.09 -7.28 20.15
C ARG A 125 -4.57 -8.41 21.07
N ARG A 126 -4.49 -8.16 22.38
CA ARG A 126 -4.99 -9.07 23.41
C ARG A 126 -6.06 -8.37 24.23
N ALA A 127 -7.18 -9.05 24.44
CA ALA A 127 -8.32 -8.53 25.19
C ALA A 127 -7.96 -8.29 26.65
N GLY A 128 -8.25 -7.10 27.14
CA GLY A 128 -8.26 -6.82 28.58
C GLY A 128 -9.56 -7.26 29.26
N PRO A 129 -9.80 -6.78 30.50
CA PRO A 129 -10.96 -7.16 31.29
C PRO A 129 -12.29 -6.91 30.57
N LEU A 130 -13.28 -7.77 30.83
CA LEU A 130 -14.62 -7.59 30.25
C LEU A 130 -15.26 -6.30 30.75
N GLY A 131 -15.74 -5.46 29.83
CA GLY A 131 -16.36 -4.17 30.14
C GLY A 131 -15.43 -2.97 29.99
N ASP A 132 -14.13 -3.19 29.81
CA ASP A 132 -13.22 -2.12 29.40
C ASP A 132 -13.39 -1.82 27.91
N LEU A 133 -13.93 -0.64 27.59
CA LEU A 133 -14.18 -0.21 26.22
C LEU A 133 -12.90 0.16 25.46
N VAL A 134 -11.78 0.36 26.15
CA VAL A 134 -10.51 0.73 25.52
C VAL A 134 -9.72 -0.52 25.13
N SER A 135 -9.53 -1.45 26.06
CA SER A 135 -8.75 -2.67 25.83
C SER A 135 -9.59 -3.86 25.32
N ASN A 136 -10.91 -3.83 25.51
CA ASN A 136 -11.83 -4.88 25.08
C ASN A 136 -13.16 -4.31 24.53
N PRO A 137 -13.12 -3.47 23.48
CA PRO A 137 -14.31 -2.84 22.89
C PRO A 137 -15.34 -3.85 22.34
N TYR A 138 -14.90 -5.07 22.03
CA TYR A 138 -15.73 -6.10 21.41
C TYR A 138 -16.42 -6.99 22.45
N GLY A 139 -15.98 -6.96 23.70
CA GLY A 139 -16.48 -7.81 24.79
C GLY A 139 -16.20 -9.29 24.54
N ILE A 140 -14.98 -9.59 24.09
CA ILE A 140 -14.45 -10.95 23.97
C ILE A 140 -13.86 -11.40 25.30
N THR A 141 -13.63 -12.70 25.47
CA THR A 141 -13.06 -13.23 26.71
C THR A 141 -11.70 -12.60 26.99
N GLU A 142 -11.46 -12.21 28.24
CA GLU A 142 -10.18 -11.65 28.67
C GLU A 142 -9.02 -12.58 28.29
N HIS A 143 -7.87 -11.98 27.94
CA HIS A 143 -6.67 -12.66 27.44
C HIS A 143 -6.81 -13.35 26.08
N THR A 144 -7.96 -13.23 25.40
CA THR A 144 -8.12 -13.73 24.02
C THR A 144 -7.42 -12.80 23.04
N GLU A 145 -6.72 -13.40 22.09
CA GLU A 145 -6.08 -12.66 20.99
C GLU A 145 -7.10 -12.33 19.90
N PHE A 146 -7.04 -11.11 19.41
CA PHE A 146 -7.91 -10.61 18.35
C PHE A 146 -7.13 -9.71 17.40
N HIS A 147 -7.65 -9.57 16.19
CA HIS A 147 -7.05 -8.78 15.13
C HIS A 147 -7.94 -7.58 14.82
N VAL A 148 -7.30 -6.42 14.65
CA VAL A 148 -7.94 -5.22 14.12
C VAL A 148 -7.38 -4.99 12.72
N LEU A 149 -8.26 -5.04 11.73
CA LEU A 149 -7.93 -4.96 10.32
C LEU A 149 -8.23 -3.56 9.81
N THR A 150 -7.21 -2.87 9.31
CA THR A 150 -7.40 -1.64 8.53
C THR A 150 -7.52 -2.03 7.08
N VAL A 151 -8.58 -1.54 6.45
CA VAL A 151 -8.87 -1.86 5.05
C VAL A 151 -9.13 -0.60 4.24
N GLU A 152 -8.80 -0.69 2.96
CA GLU A 152 -9.14 0.29 1.94
C GLU A 152 -10.30 -0.21 1.06
N SER A 153 -11.00 0.72 0.42
CA SER A 153 -12.11 0.38 -0.49
C SER A 153 -11.60 -0.29 -1.75
N VAL A 154 -12.20 -1.42 -2.10
CA VAL A 154 -12.03 -2.09 -3.40
C VAL A 154 -12.88 -1.32 -4.43
N SER A 155 -12.46 -0.12 -4.77
CA SER A 155 -13.12 0.68 -5.81
C SER A 155 -12.42 0.35 -7.12
N ASP A 156 -13.17 -0.06 -8.14
CA ASP A 156 -12.63 -0.40 -9.46
C ASP A 156 -11.75 0.74 -10.01
N VAL A 157 -10.44 0.51 -10.06
CA VAL A 157 -9.54 1.25 -10.96
C VAL A 157 -9.77 0.68 -12.37
N ARG A 158 -10.96 0.93 -12.93
CA ARG A 158 -11.29 0.66 -14.33
C ARG A 158 -11.91 1.92 -14.96
N LYS A 159 -11.14 3.01 -14.97
CA LYS A 159 -11.54 4.24 -15.66
C LYS A 159 -10.57 4.73 -16.73
N ASP A 160 -9.66 3.87 -17.22
CA ASP A 160 -8.70 4.29 -18.25
C ASP A 160 -8.67 3.33 -19.44
N GLN A 161 -9.80 2.98 -20.08
CA GLN A 161 -9.84 2.51 -21.49
C GLN A 161 -11.22 2.74 -22.13
N GLU A 162 -11.49 3.97 -22.59
CA GLU A 162 -12.43 4.40 -23.66
C GLU A 162 -12.62 5.92 -23.45
N THR A 163 -12.15 6.84 -24.30
CA THR A 163 -12.48 6.98 -25.73
C THR A 163 -11.41 7.81 -26.46
N THR A 164 -10.69 7.21 -27.41
CA THR A 164 -10.13 7.94 -28.56
C THR A 164 -10.66 7.29 -29.83
N SER A 165 -11.97 7.37 -30.06
CA SER A 165 -12.51 7.22 -31.42
C SER A 165 -12.40 8.58 -32.10
N THR A 166 -11.30 8.72 -32.84
CA THR A 166 -11.06 9.74 -33.85
C THR A 166 -12.24 9.76 -34.84
N THR A 167 -13.18 10.70 -34.67
CA THR A 167 -14.08 11.12 -35.75
C THR A 167 -13.36 12.17 -36.58
N GLY A 168 -12.77 11.73 -37.69
CA GLY A 168 -12.17 12.57 -38.72
C GLY A 168 -12.55 12.05 -40.10
N SER A 169 -13.30 12.90 -40.81
CA SER A 169 -13.44 13.05 -42.27
C SER A 169 -14.07 11.95 -43.13
N ASP A 170 -15.22 12.34 -43.69
CA ASP A 170 -15.55 12.34 -45.12
C ASP A 170 -15.67 11.02 -45.89
N MET A 171 -16.89 10.70 -46.33
CA MET A 171 -17.21 10.58 -47.76
C MET A 171 -18.71 10.83 -48.01
N ALA A 172 -18.97 11.72 -48.95
CA ALA A 172 -20.27 12.10 -49.48
C ALA A 172 -20.88 10.99 -50.35
N GLU A 173 -22.22 10.89 -50.41
CA GLU A 173 -22.90 10.53 -51.66
C GLU A 173 -24.37 11.00 -51.64
N ALA A 174 -24.78 11.62 -52.74
CA ALA A 174 -26.12 12.09 -53.03
C ALA A 174 -26.81 11.15 -54.03
N ALA A 175 -28.11 10.87 -53.85
CA ALA A 175 -29.10 10.47 -54.86
C ALA A 175 -30.48 10.45 -54.15
N ASP A 176 -31.42 11.35 -54.45
CA ASP A 176 -32.39 11.29 -55.57
C ASP A 176 -33.29 10.05 -55.53
N VAL A 177 -34.50 10.18 -54.94
CA VAL A 177 -35.85 9.85 -55.46
C VAL A 177 -36.90 10.56 -54.60
#